data_AF-A0AAN7FAI7-F1
#
_entry.id   AF-A0AAN7FAI7-F1
#
_cell.length_a   1.000
_cell.length_b   1.000
_cell.length_c   1.000
_cell.angle_alpha   90.00
_cell.angle_beta   90.00
_cell.angle_gamma   90.00
#
_symmetry.space_group_name_H-M   'P 1'
#
loop_
_entity.id
_entity.type
_entity.pdbx_description
1 polymer ?
#
loop_
_entity_poly.entity_id
_entity_poly.type
_entity_poly.pdbx_seq_one_letter_code
_entity_poly.pdbx_strand_id
1 'polypeptide(L)'
;MGERLACLLKSMHREIESARLLDGNSLPKKIWLKQQFSIGVNDVTRVLERMAPSAQVGSSPQRPSSIRSNCKAPLVQLQHLPSLASSRRVPLFFVKDMKGGSLRLGELVKLKTAIAIGVKAKGNAINQIFEKILHGDEVRQTDMIQLI
;
A
#
# COMPACT_ATOMS: atom_id res chain seq x y z
N MET A 1 -20.16 0.07 -1.28
CA MET A 1 -18.89 -0.29 -0.58
C MET A 1 -17.78 -0.67 -1.56
N GLY A 2 -18.00 -1.60 -2.49
CA GLY A 2 -16.96 -2.02 -3.44
C GLY A 2 -16.49 -0.95 -4.43
N GLU A 3 -17.36 0.01 -4.80
CA GLU A 3 -17.04 0.97 -5.87
C GLU A 3 -15.83 1.88 -5.57
N ARG A 4 -15.68 2.43 -4.34
CA ARG A 4 -14.55 3.33 -4.00
C ARG A 4 -13.20 2.69 -4.36
N LEU A 5 -13.00 1.40 -4.04
CA LEU A 5 -11.76 0.67 -4.38
C LEU A 5 -11.62 0.39 -5.88
N ALA A 6 -12.72 0.11 -6.58
CA ALA A 6 -12.69 -0.07 -8.05
C ALA A 6 -12.33 1.24 -8.77
N CYS A 7 -12.92 2.36 -8.35
CA CYS A 7 -12.60 3.71 -8.84
C CYS A 7 -11.16 4.11 -8.53
N LEU A 8 -10.64 3.77 -7.34
CA LEU A 8 -9.24 3.96 -6.98
C LEU A 8 -8.29 3.21 -7.91
N LEU A 9 -8.46 1.89 -8.04
CA LEU A 9 -7.60 1.05 -8.87
C LEU A 9 -7.65 1.48 -10.36
N LYS A 10 -8.82 1.87 -10.87
CA LYS A 10 -8.98 2.44 -12.22
C LYS A 10 -8.23 3.76 -12.38
N SER A 11 -8.26 4.63 -11.37
CA SER A 11 -7.56 5.92 -11.37
C SER A 11 -6.03 5.73 -11.31
N MET A 12 -5.54 4.86 -10.43
CA MET A 12 -4.13 4.47 -10.39
C MET A 12 -3.66 3.88 -11.72
N HIS A 13 -4.43 2.97 -12.32
CA HIS A 13 -4.07 2.34 -13.59
C HIS A 13 -3.97 3.36 -14.74
N ARG A 14 -4.87 4.35 -14.78
CA ARG A 14 -4.77 5.49 -15.70
C ARG A 14 -3.49 6.28 -15.46
N GLU A 15 -3.16 6.58 -14.20
CA GLU A 15 -1.99 7.41 -13.87
C GLU A 15 -0.66 6.67 -14.09
N ILE A 16 -0.64 5.35 -13.91
CA ILE A 16 0.52 4.50 -14.19
C ILE A 16 0.88 4.52 -15.68
N GLU A 17 -0.10 4.42 -16.58
CA GLU A 17 0.20 4.50 -18.02
C GLU A 17 0.40 5.97 -18.47
N SER A 18 -0.27 6.95 -17.85
CA SER A 18 -0.04 8.41 -18.03
C SER A 18 1.40 8.81 -17.73
N ALA A 19 1.88 8.55 -16.50
CA ALA A 19 3.25 8.83 -16.09
C ALA A 19 4.29 8.05 -16.91
N ARG A 20 3.91 6.90 -17.49
CA ARG A 20 4.80 6.09 -18.33
C ARG A 20 4.84 6.53 -19.80
N LEU A 21 3.81 7.23 -20.29
CA LEU A 21 3.89 7.98 -21.54
C LEU A 21 4.80 9.21 -21.38
N LEU A 22 4.69 9.92 -20.24
CA LEU A 22 5.54 11.06 -19.91
C LEU A 22 7.03 10.68 -19.74
N ASP A 23 7.31 9.46 -19.27
CA ASP A 23 8.66 8.85 -19.23
C ASP A 23 9.27 8.57 -20.62
N GLY A 24 8.53 8.79 -21.71
CA GLY A 24 8.97 8.49 -23.08
C GLY A 24 9.18 6.99 -23.35
N ASN A 25 8.73 6.10 -22.46
CA ASN A 25 9.13 4.70 -22.39
C ASN A 25 10.66 4.48 -22.27
N SER A 26 11.40 5.43 -21.66
CA SER A 26 12.87 5.40 -21.54
C SER A 26 13.43 4.09 -20.97
N LEU A 27 12.67 3.45 -20.07
CA LEU A 27 13.04 2.20 -19.41
C LEU A 27 12.08 1.05 -19.75
N PRO A 28 12.60 -0.19 -19.90
CA PRO A 28 11.78 -1.39 -20.00
C PRO A 28 10.73 -1.46 -18.88
N LYS A 29 9.48 -1.78 -19.23
CA LYS A 29 8.29 -1.65 -18.36
C LYS A 29 8.49 -2.23 -16.93
N LYS A 30 9.17 -3.38 -16.82
CA LYS A 30 9.50 -4.05 -15.55
C LYS A 30 10.52 -3.31 -14.66
N ILE A 31 11.44 -2.55 -15.26
CA ILE A 31 12.45 -1.75 -14.55
C ILE A 31 11.80 -0.46 -14.03
N TRP A 32 11.07 0.25 -14.89
CA TRP A 32 10.32 1.45 -14.52
C TRP A 32 9.34 1.18 -13.37
N LEU A 33 8.54 0.10 -13.46
CA LEU A 33 7.61 -0.28 -12.39
C LEU A 33 8.32 -0.57 -11.06
N LYS A 34 9.51 -1.19 -11.06
CA LYS A 34 10.32 -1.39 -9.85
C LYS A 34 10.88 -0.09 -9.26
N GLN A 35 11.01 0.98 -10.05
CA GLN A 35 11.41 2.30 -9.55
C GLN A 35 10.26 3.03 -8.85
N GLN A 36 9.00 2.81 -9.26
CA GLN A 36 7.80 3.43 -8.69
C GLN A 36 7.14 2.59 -7.57
N PHE A 37 7.30 1.27 -7.58
CA PHE A 37 6.64 0.34 -6.66
C PHE A 37 7.61 -0.62 -5.95
N SER A 38 7.30 -0.98 -4.71
CA SER A 38 7.72 -2.22 -4.04
C SER A 38 6.65 -3.29 -4.25
N ILE A 39 7.02 -4.55 -4.47
CA ILE A 39 6.07 -5.63 -4.81
C ILE A 39 6.38 -6.89 -4.01
N GLY A 40 5.37 -7.44 -3.33
CA GLY A 40 5.49 -8.56 -2.39
C GLY A 40 5.93 -8.11 -1.00
N VAL A 41 5.49 -8.84 0.02
CA VAL A 41 5.64 -8.49 1.45
C VAL A 41 7.08 -8.13 1.79
N ASN A 42 8.05 -8.90 1.29
CA ASN A 42 9.48 -8.64 1.47
C ASN A 42 9.88 -7.22 1.06
N ASP A 43 9.59 -6.78 -0.16
CA ASP A 43 10.01 -5.46 -0.66
C ASP A 43 9.24 -4.29 -0.03
N VAL A 44 8.06 -4.54 0.55
CA VAL A 44 7.29 -3.54 1.30
C VAL A 44 7.86 -3.39 2.72
N THR A 45 7.99 -4.48 3.48
CA THR A 45 8.61 -4.47 4.81
C THR A 45 10.04 -3.93 4.75
N ARG A 46 10.85 -4.43 3.81
CA ARG A 46 12.25 -4.02 3.59
C ARG A 46 12.39 -2.55 3.17
N VAL A 47 11.32 -1.87 2.77
CA VAL A 47 11.30 -0.40 2.57
C VAL A 47 10.87 0.33 3.84
N LEU A 48 9.79 -0.11 4.50
CA LEU A 48 9.30 0.50 5.74
C LEU A 48 10.34 0.45 6.88
N GLU A 49 11.10 -0.64 6.98
CA GLU A 49 12.24 -0.78 7.92
C GLU A 49 13.25 0.37 7.78
N ARG A 50 13.61 0.74 6.54
CA ARG A 50 14.61 1.79 6.25
C ARG A 50 14.07 3.22 6.30
N MET A 51 12.76 3.41 6.43
CA MET A 51 12.23 4.74 6.73
C MET A 51 12.67 5.15 8.13
N ALA A 52 12.95 6.44 8.34
CA ALA A 52 13.16 6.98 9.67
C ALA A 52 11.90 6.78 10.53
N PRO A 53 12.02 6.42 11.83
CA PRO A 53 10.88 6.43 12.74
C PRO A 53 10.26 7.83 12.79
N SER A 54 8.93 7.93 12.75
CA SER A 54 8.29 9.22 13.06
C SER A 54 8.48 9.50 14.55
N ALA A 55 9.06 10.66 14.88
CA ALA A 55 9.27 11.06 16.26
C ALA A 55 7.92 11.33 16.93
N GLN A 56 7.50 10.44 17.84
CA GLN A 56 6.35 10.66 18.70
C GLN A 56 6.73 11.65 19.80
N VAL A 57 6.00 12.76 19.90
CA VAL A 57 5.89 13.49 21.17
C VAL A 57 5.18 12.55 22.15
N GLY A 58 5.75 12.36 23.33
CA GLY A 58 5.48 11.20 24.17
C GLY A 58 4.02 11.09 24.67
N SER A 59 3.48 9.87 24.61
CA SER A 59 2.28 9.48 25.37
C SER A 59 2.38 8.03 25.86
N SER A 60 1.75 7.78 27.00
CA SER A 60 1.87 6.62 27.90
C SER A 60 1.84 5.21 27.25
N PRO A 61 2.57 4.20 27.79
CA PRO A 61 2.57 2.84 27.28
C PRO A 61 1.26 2.08 27.58
N GLN A 62 0.21 2.31 26.80
CA GLN A 62 -0.98 1.46 26.82
C GLN A 62 -0.79 0.17 26.00
N ARG A 63 -1.01 -0.95 26.69
CA ARG A 63 -0.80 -2.34 26.28
C ARG A 63 -1.75 -2.70 25.11
N PRO A 64 -1.26 -3.19 23.95
CA PRO A 64 -2.13 -3.51 22.82
C PRO A 64 -3.05 -4.71 23.12
N SER A 65 -4.36 -4.51 22.99
CA SER A 65 -5.37 -5.55 23.17
C SER A 65 -5.47 -6.45 21.92
N SER A 66 -4.93 -7.67 22.01
CA SER A 66 -4.81 -8.61 20.89
C SER A 66 -6.14 -9.19 20.39
N ILE A 67 -6.82 -8.50 19.47
CA ILE A 67 -7.96 -9.06 18.73
C ILE A 67 -7.45 -10.08 17.70
N ARG A 68 -7.38 -11.35 18.11
CA ARG A 68 -6.82 -12.47 17.34
C ARG A 68 -7.79 -12.96 16.25
N SER A 69 -7.83 -12.26 15.12
CA SER A 69 -8.53 -12.74 13.92
C SER A 69 -7.94 -14.08 13.44
N ASN A 70 -8.73 -15.15 13.49
CA ASN A 70 -8.25 -16.52 13.32
C ASN A 70 -8.24 -16.95 11.84
N CYS A 71 -7.18 -16.59 11.11
CA CYS A 71 -7.04 -16.88 9.67
C CYS A 71 -5.90 -17.88 9.41
N LYS A 72 -6.24 -19.09 8.94
CA LYS A 72 -5.26 -20.16 8.66
C LYS A 72 -4.51 -19.96 7.34
N ALA A 73 -3.46 -19.14 7.40
CA ALA A 73 -2.33 -19.11 6.48
C ALA A 73 -1.03 -18.92 7.30
N PRO A 74 0.18 -18.87 6.72
CA PRO A 74 1.43 -18.54 7.43
C PRO A 74 1.49 -17.07 7.91
N LEU A 75 0.55 -16.68 8.77
CA LEU A 75 0.24 -15.33 9.22
C LEU A 75 1.25 -14.84 10.29
N VAL A 76 2.55 -14.96 10.02
CA VAL A 76 3.63 -14.50 10.91
C VAL A 76 4.29 -13.24 10.36
N GLN A 77 4.70 -13.26 9.09
CA GLN A 77 5.35 -12.11 8.43
C GLN A 77 4.45 -10.87 8.30
N LEU A 78 3.13 -11.03 8.39
CA LEU A 78 2.15 -9.94 8.26
C LEU A 78 1.82 -9.26 9.61
N GLN A 79 2.16 -9.86 10.76
CA GLN A 79 1.72 -9.36 12.08
C GLN A 79 2.35 -8.00 12.44
N HIS A 80 3.61 -7.79 12.08
CA HIS A 80 4.37 -6.59 12.42
C HIS A 80 4.22 -5.46 11.40
N LEU A 81 3.63 -5.72 10.23
CA LEU A 81 3.56 -4.71 9.17
C LEU A 81 2.58 -3.55 9.46
N PRO A 82 1.41 -3.77 10.11
CA PRO A 82 0.54 -2.68 10.57
C PRO A 82 1.21 -1.77 11.59
N SER A 83 1.91 -2.32 12.58
CA SER A 83 2.61 -1.54 13.60
C SER A 83 3.85 -0.83 13.02
N LEU A 84 4.58 -1.47 12.10
CA LEU A 84 5.69 -0.84 11.39
C LEU A 84 5.22 0.32 10.51
N ALA A 85 4.19 0.13 9.68
CA ALA A 85 3.65 1.21 8.83
C ALA A 85 3.11 2.38 9.66
N SER A 86 2.39 2.09 10.75
CA SER A 86 1.92 3.10 11.72
C SER A 86 3.08 3.89 12.35
N SER A 87 4.16 3.21 12.78
CA SER A 87 5.39 3.86 13.28
C SER A 87 6.08 4.77 12.24
N ARG A 88 5.84 4.54 10.94
CA ARG A 88 6.33 5.37 9.82
C ARG A 88 5.28 6.36 9.30
N ARG A 89 4.08 6.43 9.90
CA ARG A 89 2.90 7.19 9.41
C ARG A 89 2.51 6.87 7.95
N VAL A 90 2.74 5.64 7.50
CA VAL A 90 2.38 5.16 6.16
C VAL A 90 0.99 4.54 6.17
N PRO A 91 0.03 5.04 5.35
CA PRO A 91 -1.30 4.44 5.22
C PRO A 91 -1.26 3.01 4.66
N LEU A 92 -2.19 2.16 5.11
CA LEU A 92 -2.38 0.79 4.64
C LEU A 92 -3.82 0.58 4.17
N PHE A 93 -4.01 -0.24 3.12
CA PHE A 93 -5.29 -0.47 2.47
C PHE A 93 -5.48 -1.97 2.15
N PHE A 94 -6.54 -2.61 2.65
CA PHE A 94 -6.76 -4.05 2.48
C PHE A 94 -7.65 -4.39 1.28
N VAL A 95 -7.15 -5.20 0.33
CA VAL A 95 -7.97 -5.74 -0.78
C VAL A 95 -8.67 -7.03 -0.34
N LYS A 96 -9.73 -6.91 0.47
CA LYS A 96 -10.62 -8.04 0.79
C LYS A 96 -11.54 -8.35 -0.38
N ASP A 97 -11.02 -9.08 -1.35
CA ASP A 97 -11.74 -9.63 -2.49
C ASP A 97 -11.90 -11.14 -2.31
N MET A 98 -13.10 -11.69 -2.59
CA MET A 98 -13.40 -13.08 -2.32
C MET A 98 -12.74 -14.09 -3.29
N LYS A 99 -12.37 -13.68 -4.52
CA LYS A 99 -11.75 -14.58 -5.52
C LYS A 99 -10.74 -13.93 -6.48
N GLY A 100 -10.45 -12.62 -6.40
CA GLY A 100 -9.63 -11.91 -7.39
C GLY A 100 -8.59 -10.91 -6.87
N GLY A 101 -8.44 -10.72 -5.55
CA GLY A 101 -7.68 -9.59 -4.99
C GLY A 101 -6.21 -9.54 -5.43
N SER A 102 -5.51 -10.66 -5.34
CA SER A 102 -4.09 -10.76 -5.73
C SER A 102 -3.88 -10.70 -7.24
N LEU A 103 -4.86 -11.11 -8.05
CA LEU A 103 -4.85 -10.96 -9.51
C LEU A 103 -4.97 -9.48 -9.90
N ARG A 104 -6.01 -8.80 -9.42
CA ARG A 104 -6.26 -7.36 -9.65
C ARG A 104 -5.10 -6.48 -9.17
N LEU A 105 -4.47 -6.86 -8.06
CA LEU A 105 -3.27 -6.21 -7.57
C LEU A 105 -2.06 -6.48 -8.50
N GLY A 106 -1.93 -7.70 -9.02
CA GLY A 106 -0.93 -8.05 -10.04
C GLY A 106 -1.09 -7.25 -11.34
N GLU A 107 -2.31 -7.12 -11.87
CA GLU A 107 -2.64 -6.39 -13.10
C GLU A 107 -2.17 -4.92 -13.06
N LEU A 108 -2.32 -4.27 -11.90
CA LEU A 108 -1.90 -2.88 -11.66
C LEU A 108 -0.40 -2.66 -11.95
N VAL A 109 0.44 -3.63 -11.55
CA VAL A 109 1.90 -3.67 -11.81
C VAL A 109 2.28 -4.67 -12.90
N LYS A 110 1.31 -5.09 -13.73
CA LYS A 110 1.51 -5.88 -14.95
C LYS A 110 2.21 -7.24 -14.68
N LEU A 111 1.86 -7.86 -13.56
CA LEU A 111 2.24 -9.21 -13.13
C LEU A 111 1.01 -10.13 -13.09
N LYS A 112 1.22 -11.46 -13.06
CA LYS A 112 0.12 -12.44 -12.93
C LYS A 112 -0.61 -12.31 -11.59
N THR A 113 0.11 -12.05 -10.51
CA THR A 113 -0.41 -11.81 -9.16
C THR A 113 0.54 -10.91 -8.38
N ALA A 114 0.01 -10.29 -7.33
CA ALA A 114 0.77 -9.67 -6.24
C ALA A 114 0.07 -9.93 -4.90
N ILE A 115 0.84 -9.92 -3.80
CA ILE A 115 0.37 -10.06 -2.41
C ILE A 115 1.00 -9.02 -1.47
N ALA A 116 1.68 -8.02 -2.06
CA ALA A 116 1.81 -6.68 -1.52
C ALA A 116 2.19 -5.70 -2.62
N ILE A 117 1.77 -4.44 -2.51
CA ILE A 117 2.32 -3.32 -3.30
C ILE A 117 2.48 -2.10 -2.41
N GLY A 118 3.70 -1.56 -2.35
CA GLY A 118 3.97 -0.25 -1.77
C GLY A 118 4.24 0.77 -2.87
N VAL A 119 3.56 1.92 -2.87
CA VAL A 119 3.92 3.05 -3.73
C VAL A 119 5.12 3.75 -3.13
N LYS A 120 6.18 3.98 -3.92
CA LYS A 120 7.37 4.70 -3.45
C LYS A 120 7.09 6.20 -3.49
N ALA A 121 7.30 6.90 -2.38
CA ALA A 121 7.18 8.35 -2.30
C ALA A 121 8.32 9.00 -3.08
N LYS A 122 7.98 9.64 -4.22
CA LYS A 122 8.91 10.29 -5.14
C LYS A 122 8.37 11.61 -5.73
N GLY A 123 7.25 12.11 -5.22
CA GLY A 123 6.55 13.26 -5.81
C GLY A 123 5.91 12.98 -7.17
N ASN A 124 5.74 11.71 -7.54
CA ASN A 124 5.16 11.33 -8.83
C ASN A 124 3.64 11.55 -8.86
N ALA A 125 3.02 11.54 -10.05
CA ALA A 125 1.58 11.77 -10.20
C ALA A 125 0.72 10.71 -9.45
N ILE A 126 1.24 9.49 -9.26
CA ILE A 126 0.58 8.43 -8.49
C ILE A 126 0.52 8.83 -7.01
N ASN A 127 1.58 9.44 -6.44
CA ASN A 127 1.55 10.01 -5.09
C ASN A 127 0.46 11.07 -4.98
N GLN A 128 0.33 11.98 -5.94
CA GLN A 128 -0.70 13.04 -5.93
C GLN A 128 -2.15 12.50 -5.92
N ILE A 129 -2.40 11.32 -6.49
CA ILE A 129 -3.71 10.65 -6.36
C ILE A 129 -3.96 10.21 -4.92
N PHE A 130 -2.97 9.60 -4.26
CA PHE A 130 -3.09 9.23 -2.85
C PHE A 130 -3.26 10.45 -1.94
N GLU A 131 -2.50 11.54 -2.16
CA GLU A 131 -2.68 12.77 -1.37
C GLU A 131 -4.11 13.30 -1.45
N LYS A 132 -4.71 13.33 -2.65
CA LYS A 132 -6.12 13.77 -2.85
C LYS A 132 -7.15 12.89 -2.16
N ILE A 133 -6.85 11.60 -1.96
CA ILE A 133 -7.73 10.66 -1.27
C ILE A 133 -7.55 10.79 0.25
N LEU A 134 -6.30 10.86 0.71
CA LEU A 134 -5.95 10.97 2.13
C LEU A 134 -6.38 12.31 2.75
N HIS A 135 -6.36 13.40 1.98
CA HIS A 135 -6.90 14.70 2.39
C HIS A 135 -8.41 14.84 2.14
N GLY A 136 -9.03 13.91 1.41
CA GLY A 136 -10.46 13.94 1.06
C GLY A 136 -11.38 13.26 2.07
N ASP A 137 -10.82 12.56 3.06
CA ASP A 137 -11.54 11.84 4.10
C ASP A 137 -11.00 12.30 5.49
N GLU A 138 -11.70 13.22 6.18
CA GLU A 138 -11.57 13.41 7.65
C GLU A 138 -12.15 12.18 8.40
N VAL A 139 -11.66 10.99 8.07
CA VAL A 139 -12.13 9.73 8.64
C VAL A 139 -11.34 9.45 9.92
N ARG A 140 -12.10 9.42 11.01
CA ARG A 140 -11.63 9.22 12.39
C ARG A 140 -10.65 8.05 12.51
N GLN A 141 -9.55 8.29 13.22
CA GLN A 141 -8.38 7.43 13.35
C GLN A 141 -8.63 6.18 14.23
N THR A 142 -9.57 5.32 13.82
CA THR A 142 -9.89 4.05 14.50
C THR A 142 -10.11 2.88 13.53
N ASP A 143 -10.81 3.09 12.41
CA ASP A 143 -11.42 2.00 11.64
C ASP A 143 -10.68 1.62 10.34
N MET A 144 -9.35 1.57 10.40
CA MET A 144 -8.48 1.09 9.31
C MET A 144 -7.58 -0.09 9.72
N ILE A 145 -8.22 -1.14 10.27
CA ILE A 145 -7.67 -2.50 10.24
C ILE A 145 -7.65 -3.00 8.81
N GLN A 146 -6.89 -4.09 8.60
CA GLN A 146 -6.61 -4.82 7.29
C GLN A 146 -4.31 -4.26 5.43
N LEU A 147 -3.41 -5.15 4.88
CA LEU A 147 -2.29 -4.92 3.97
C LEU A 147 -2.78 -4.94 2.53
N ILE A 148 -2.07 -4.17 1.71
CA ILE A 148 -1.95 -4.41 0.28
C ILE A 148 -1.12 -5.67 0.10
#